data_AF-A0A821Y2N1-F1
#
_entry.id   AF-A0A821Y2N1-F1
#
_cell.length_a   1.000
_cell.length_b   1.000
_cell.length_c   1.000
_cell.angle_alpha   90.00
_cell.angle_beta   90.00
_cell.angle_gamma   90.00
#
_symmetry.space_group_name_H-M   'P 1'
#
loop_
_entity.id
_entity.type
_entity.pdbx_description
1 polymer ?
#
loop_
_entity_poly.entity_id
_entity_poly.type
_entity_poly.pdbx_seq_one_letter_code
_entity_poly.pdbx_strand_id
1 'polypeptide(L)'
;MPRWRHSNTGDKIPRPDCYLCLSGCLDRADVSAEARESIQTLLTVCADLSHPCSVDTGNDRATARQAMKTALGTGICGSRAEFCVLFAKGASLEQCGGFVRAARTAHLLRALAEMDHSIVQEAFGQGGWPIEFRAAVARLLSQHAPNDKEAPRKTTLRLSSEKLEQSLSETMVLDLIVLVGFVVVNNPQLQEAICEGWSVVKTLCTLPANWLVSQTRSRALLPTLCALAEYPACAAAISAELSMTMLEEFLNSPESQNLKLVQVIKVGRAKKHGKK
;
A
#
# COMPACT_ATOMS: atom_id res chain seq x y z
N MET A 1 -57.53 -7.85 -1.02
CA MET A 1 -57.33 -6.94 -2.16
C MET A 1 -57.58 -5.51 -1.71
N PRO A 2 -56.55 -4.65 -1.73
CA PRO A 2 -56.59 -3.47 -2.62
C PRO A 2 -55.22 -3.18 -3.27
N ARG A 3 -55.16 -3.06 -4.61
CA ARG A 3 -55.09 -1.82 -5.42
C ARG A 3 -53.79 -0.99 -5.26
N TRP A 4 -52.82 -1.33 -6.12
CA TRP A 4 -51.70 -0.48 -6.51
C TRP A 4 -52.22 0.77 -7.25
N ARG A 5 -51.89 1.98 -6.77
CA ARG A 5 -51.87 3.19 -7.60
C ARG A 5 -50.41 3.52 -7.87
N HIS A 6 -50.02 3.50 -9.14
CA HIS A 6 -48.83 4.20 -9.60
C HIS A 6 -49.11 5.70 -9.61
N SER A 7 -48.40 6.46 -8.77
CA SER A 7 -48.14 7.87 -9.04
C SER A 7 -46.66 8.02 -9.38
N ASN A 8 -46.43 8.32 -10.64
CA ASN A 8 -45.16 8.62 -11.24
C ASN A 8 -44.78 10.06 -10.85
N THR A 9 -43.91 10.21 -9.86
CA THR A 9 -43.19 11.47 -9.61
C THR A 9 -41.74 11.11 -9.34
N GLY A 10 -40.87 11.58 -10.22
CA GLY A 10 -39.44 11.37 -10.11
C GLY A 10 -38.90 12.07 -8.86
N ASP A 11 -38.63 11.28 -7.82
CA ASP A 11 -37.85 11.71 -6.68
C ASP A 11 -36.51 10.97 -6.72
N LYS A 12 -35.44 11.77 -6.82
CA LYS A 12 -34.08 11.34 -6.56
C LYS A 12 -34.06 10.74 -5.17
N ILE A 13 -33.85 9.43 -5.07
CA ILE A 13 -33.59 8.74 -3.81
C ILE A 13 -32.33 9.39 -3.21
N PRO A 14 -32.40 10.07 -2.04
CA PRO A 14 -31.20 10.48 -1.35
C PRO A 14 -30.52 9.22 -0.84
N ARG A 15 -29.29 8.96 -1.29
CA ARG A 15 -28.47 7.89 -0.72
C ARG A 15 -28.10 8.32 0.71
N PRO A 16 -28.18 7.42 1.70
CA PRO A 16 -27.77 7.75 3.06
C PRO A 16 -26.25 7.90 3.07
N ASP A 17 -25.78 9.09 3.44
CA ASP A 17 -24.39 9.37 3.76
C ASP A 17 -24.02 8.63 5.06
N CYS A 18 -23.57 7.38 4.93
CA CYS A 18 -23.06 6.59 6.05
C CYS A 18 -21.62 7.01 6.40
N TYR A 19 -21.47 8.11 7.15
CA TYR A 19 -20.20 8.43 7.79
C TYR A 19 -20.02 7.61 9.08
N LEU A 20 -19.08 6.66 9.07
CA LEU A 20 -18.64 5.94 10.27
C LEU A 20 -17.74 6.85 11.11
N CYS A 21 -18.25 7.33 12.25
CA CYS A 21 -17.46 8.08 13.23
C CYS A 21 -16.74 7.10 14.17
N LEU A 22 -15.43 6.92 13.97
CA LEU A 22 -14.60 5.97 14.74
C LEU A 22 -13.87 6.59 15.93
N SER A 23 -14.05 7.89 16.20
CA SER A 23 -13.32 8.62 17.25
C SER A 23 -13.47 7.97 18.62
N GLY A 24 -14.70 7.59 19.02
CA GLY A 24 -14.96 6.93 20.31
C GLY A 24 -14.52 5.46 20.39
N CYS A 25 -14.24 4.80 19.26
CA CYS A 25 -13.74 3.43 19.22
C CYS A 25 -12.22 3.38 19.45
N LEU A 26 -11.49 4.38 18.96
CA LEU A 26 -10.03 4.47 19.08
C LEU A 26 -9.59 4.73 20.53
N ASP A 27 -10.31 5.60 21.25
CA ASP A 27 -10.02 5.90 22.67
C ASP A 27 -10.18 4.66 23.60
N ARG A 28 -10.98 3.67 23.19
CA ARG A 28 -11.18 2.41 23.95
C ARG A 28 -10.29 1.27 23.48
N ALA A 29 -9.62 1.42 22.34
CA ALA A 29 -8.77 0.39 21.75
C ALA A 29 -7.47 0.16 22.53
N ASP A 30 -7.01 1.18 23.26
CA ASP A 30 -5.77 1.10 24.05
C ASP A 30 -5.83 0.03 25.15
N VAL A 31 -7.03 -0.41 25.55
CA VAL A 31 -7.23 -1.32 26.69
C VAL A 31 -7.42 -2.79 26.26
N SER A 32 -7.71 -3.09 24.98
CA SER A 32 -7.95 -4.47 24.51
C SER A 32 -7.31 -4.77 23.15
N ALA A 33 -6.51 -5.84 23.09
CA ALA A 33 -5.86 -6.30 21.86
C ALA A 33 -6.87 -6.80 20.80
N GLU A 34 -7.99 -7.37 21.23
CA GLU A 34 -9.08 -7.83 20.34
C GLU A 34 -9.86 -6.65 19.76
N ALA A 35 -10.07 -5.59 20.56
CA ALA A 35 -10.69 -4.35 20.11
C ALA A 35 -9.82 -3.67 19.04
N ARG A 36 -8.50 -3.64 19.22
CA ARG A 36 -7.54 -3.13 18.22
C ARG A 36 -7.62 -3.90 16.90
N GLU A 37 -7.69 -5.23 16.95
CA GLU A 37 -7.79 -6.04 15.74
C GLU A 37 -9.11 -5.84 14.99
N SER A 38 -10.21 -5.72 15.72
CA SER A 38 -11.53 -5.43 15.15
C SER A 38 -11.58 -4.06 14.49
N ILE A 39 -10.98 -3.04 15.14
CA ILE A 39 -10.87 -1.68 14.59
C ILE A 39 -9.97 -1.65 13.37
N GLN A 40 -8.81 -2.33 13.41
CA GLN A 40 -7.92 -2.41 12.26
C GLN A 40 -8.61 -3.06 11.06
N THR A 41 -9.33 -4.16 11.27
CA THR A 41 -10.10 -4.83 10.22
C THR A 41 -11.18 -3.90 9.64
N LEU A 42 -11.91 -3.19 10.50
CA LEU A 42 -12.93 -2.23 10.06
C LEU A 42 -12.30 -1.07 9.28
N LEU A 43 -11.15 -0.55 9.71
CA LEU A 43 -10.41 0.48 9.00
C LEU A 43 -9.92 -0.01 7.63
N THR A 44 -9.44 -1.25 7.53
CA THR A 44 -9.07 -1.86 6.24
C THR A 44 -10.28 -1.91 5.32
N VAL A 45 -11.42 -2.41 5.80
CA VAL A 45 -12.66 -2.46 5.01
C VAL A 45 -13.11 -1.05 4.62
N CYS A 46 -13.04 -0.06 5.51
CA CYS A 46 -13.38 1.32 5.17
C CYS A 46 -12.44 1.91 4.10
N ALA A 47 -11.14 1.63 4.18
CA ALA A 47 -10.17 2.06 3.16
C ALA A 47 -10.45 1.37 1.81
N ASP A 48 -10.79 0.08 1.82
CA ASP A 48 -11.17 -0.69 0.64
C ASP A 48 -12.51 -0.24 0.05
N LEU A 49 -13.47 0.14 0.87
CA LEU A 49 -14.73 0.71 0.36
C LEU A 49 -14.55 2.15 -0.15
N SER A 50 -13.46 2.81 0.25
CA SER A 50 -13.08 4.15 -0.22
C SER A 50 -12.22 4.12 -1.49
N HIS A 51 -12.13 2.98 -2.19
CA HIS A 51 -11.45 2.92 -3.48
C HIS A 51 -12.01 3.99 -4.41
N PRO A 52 -11.14 4.82 -5.04
CA PRO A 52 -11.59 5.94 -5.84
C PRO A 52 -12.45 5.45 -7.01
N CYS A 53 -13.75 5.70 -6.94
CA CYS A 53 -14.66 5.54 -8.06
C CYS A 53 -14.49 6.73 -9.02
N SER A 54 -14.79 6.56 -10.31
CA SER A 54 -14.73 7.65 -11.30
C SER A 54 -15.65 8.83 -10.97
N VAL A 55 -16.60 8.62 -10.06
CA VAL A 55 -17.52 9.63 -9.50
C VAL A 55 -17.02 10.31 -8.23
N ASP A 56 -15.93 9.84 -7.61
CA ASP A 56 -15.33 10.44 -6.39
C ASP A 56 -14.45 11.65 -6.74
N THR A 57 -15.06 12.64 -7.38
CA THR A 57 -14.46 13.95 -7.66
C THR A 57 -15.26 15.03 -6.94
N GLY A 58 -14.55 15.99 -6.32
CA GLY A 58 -15.19 17.11 -5.61
C GLY A 58 -15.13 17.04 -4.08
N ASN A 59 -16.02 17.78 -3.43
CA ASN A 59 -16.01 18.02 -1.99
C ASN A 59 -16.17 16.74 -1.17
N ASP A 60 -16.93 15.75 -1.63
CA ASP A 60 -17.22 14.52 -0.87
C ASP A 60 -15.94 13.69 -0.63
N ARG A 61 -15.05 13.64 -1.61
CA ARG A 61 -13.73 13.01 -1.45
C ARG A 61 -12.82 13.80 -0.51
N ALA A 62 -12.89 15.13 -0.54
CA ALA A 62 -12.16 15.97 0.39
C ALA A 62 -12.66 15.76 1.83
N THR A 63 -13.98 15.65 2.01
CA THR A 63 -14.64 15.32 3.28
C THR A 63 -14.27 13.94 3.77
N ALA A 64 -14.33 12.91 2.93
CA ALA A 64 -13.93 11.54 3.29
C ALA A 64 -12.44 11.46 3.67
N ARG A 65 -11.56 12.12 2.91
CA ARG A 65 -10.13 12.23 3.26
C ARG A 65 -9.93 12.95 4.59
N GLN A 66 -10.62 14.07 4.81
CA GLN A 66 -10.51 14.82 6.05
C GLN A 66 -11.06 14.04 7.24
N ALA A 67 -12.17 13.32 7.05
CA ALA A 67 -12.75 12.42 8.05
C ALA A 67 -11.79 11.28 8.38
N MET A 68 -11.14 10.68 7.37
CA MET A 68 -10.10 9.68 7.58
C MET A 68 -8.87 10.26 8.28
N LYS A 69 -8.38 11.45 7.90
CA LYS A 69 -7.29 12.15 8.60
C LYS A 69 -7.65 12.47 10.05
N THR A 70 -8.91 12.83 10.31
CA THR A 70 -9.40 13.17 11.66
C THR A 70 -9.62 11.92 12.51
N ALA A 71 -10.20 10.86 11.93
CA ALA A 71 -10.40 9.58 12.58
C ALA A 71 -9.06 8.89 12.85
N LEU A 72 -8.15 8.88 11.89
CA LEU A 72 -6.80 8.34 12.07
C LEU A 72 -5.91 9.28 12.89
N GLY A 73 -6.28 10.56 13.04
CA GLY A 73 -5.57 11.60 13.79
C GLY A 73 -4.07 11.72 13.42
N THR A 74 -3.24 12.05 14.41
CA THR A 74 -1.79 11.78 14.40
C THR A 74 -1.47 10.28 14.57
N GLY A 75 -2.48 9.42 14.54
CA GLY A 75 -2.54 8.06 15.07
C GLY A 75 -2.21 6.92 14.10
N ILE A 76 -1.75 7.18 12.87
CA ILE A 76 -1.02 6.14 12.11
C ILE A 76 0.22 5.67 12.89
N CYS A 77 0.68 6.43 13.89
CA CYS A 77 1.68 5.99 14.87
C CYS A 77 1.43 4.57 15.41
N GLY A 78 0.18 4.17 15.67
CA GLY A 78 -0.17 2.83 16.15
C GLY A 78 0.08 1.75 15.11
N SER A 79 -0.49 1.90 13.90
CA SER A 79 -0.27 0.97 12.79
C SER A 79 1.17 0.98 12.28
N ARG A 80 1.91 2.08 12.43
CA ARG A 80 3.32 2.25 12.08
C ARG A 80 4.25 1.54 13.07
N ALA A 81 4.01 1.71 14.37
CA ALA A 81 4.72 0.97 15.41
C ALA A 81 4.42 -0.52 15.31
N GLU A 82 3.16 -0.88 15.06
CA GLU A 82 2.76 -2.26 14.83
C GLU A 82 3.40 -2.83 13.55
N PHE A 83 3.42 -2.09 12.45
CA PHE A 83 4.15 -2.45 11.23
C PHE A 83 5.60 -2.79 11.56
N CYS A 84 6.34 -1.86 12.16
CA CYS A 84 7.76 -2.10 12.43
C CYS A 84 7.98 -3.21 13.46
N VAL A 85 7.15 -3.35 14.50
CA VAL A 85 7.29 -4.43 15.49
C VAL A 85 6.99 -5.79 14.87
N LEU A 86 5.91 -5.91 14.09
CA LEU A 86 5.53 -7.17 13.43
C LEU A 86 6.58 -7.57 12.40
N PHE A 87 7.12 -6.61 11.66
CA PHE A 87 8.07 -6.87 10.57
C PHE A 87 9.54 -6.93 11.01
N ALA A 88 9.95 -6.19 12.05
CA ALA A 88 11.28 -6.32 12.66
C ALA A 88 11.45 -7.66 13.40
N LYS A 89 10.37 -8.19 14.00
CA LYS A 89 10.35 -9.57 14.53
C LYS A 89 10.45 -10.63 13.43
N GLY A 90 10.41 -10.22 12.16
CA GLY A 90 10.56 -11.08 11.01
C GLY A 90 9.38 -12.02 10.84
N ALA A 91 8.16 -11.50 11.00
CA ALA A 91 6.86 -12.17 10.86
C ALA A 91 7.00 -13.50 10.13
N SER A 92 7.26 -14.56 10.91
CA SER A 92 7.49 -15.88 10.35
C SER A 92 6.13 -16.51 10.07
N LEU A 93 6.06 -17.28 8.99
CA LEU A 93 4.87 -18.07 8.65
C LEU A 93 4.47 -19.02 9.81
N GLU A 94 5.41 -19.36 10.68
CA GLU A 94 5.21 -20.20 11.87
C GLU A 94 4.37 -19.51 12.98
N GLN A 95 4.32 -18.17 13.01
CA GLN A 95 3.48 -17.39 13.93
C GLN A 95 2.30 -16.78 13.19
N CYS A 96 1.35 -17.65 12.81
CA CYS A 96 0.22 -17.32 11.92
C CYS A 96 -0.54 -16.03 12.32
N GLY A 97 -0.76 -15.79 13.62
CA GLY A 97 -1.42 -14.57 14.10
C GLY A 97 -0.65 -13.26 13.85
N GLY A 98 0.67 -13.28 14.02
CA GLY A 98 1.52 -12.10 13.78
C GLY A 98 1.66 -11.80 12.30
N PHE A 99 1.79 -12.84 11.47
CA PHE A 99 1.93 -12.72 10.03
C PHE A 99 0.65 -12.20 9.35
N VAL A 100 -0.52 -12.76 9.67
CA VAL A 100 -1.81 -12.28 9.13
C VAL A 100 -2.04 -10.82 9.51
N ARG A 101 -1.71 -10.43 10.74
CA ARG A 101 -1.81 -9.04 11.17
C ARG A 101 -0.86 -8.13 10.41
N ALA A 102 0.36 -8.58 10.14
CA ALA A 102 1.33 -7.82 9.36
C ALA A 102 0.83 -7.62 7.91
N ALA A 103 0.29 -8.67 7.29
CA ALA A 103 -0.33 -8.60 5.96
C ALA A 103 -1.51 -7.61 5.91
N ARG A 104 -2.43 -7.67 6.88
CA ARG A 104 -3.54 -6.71 6.99
C ARG A 104 -3.06 -5.27 7.20
N THR A 105 -1.98 -5.10 7.99
CA THR A 105 -1.38 -3.78 8.23
C THR A 105 -0.78 -3.21 6.96
N ALA A 106 -0.04 -4.02 6.19
CA ALA A 106 0.51 -3.61 4.89
C ALA A 106 -0.60 -3.23 3.91
N HIS A 107 -1.67 -4.04 3.85
CA HIS A 107 -2.82 -3.78 3.01
C HIS A 107 -3.52 -2.46 3.37
N LEU A 108 -3.80 -2.23 4.65
CA LEU A 108 -4.37 -0.97 5.15
C LEU A 108 -3.51 0.23 4.75
N LEU A 109 -2.20 0.17 5.01
CA LEU A 109 -1.29 1.27 4.70
C LEU A 109 -1.24 1.55 3.20
N ARG A 110 -1.25 0.51 2.36
CA ARG A 110 -1.36 0.66 0.91
C ARG A 110 -2.69 1.32 0.51
N ALA A 111 -3.82 0.85 1.02
CA ALA A 111 -5.14 1.40 0.68
C ALA A 111 -5.25 2.88 1.08
N LEU A 112 -4.73 3.24 2.26
CA LEU A 112 -4.61 4.63 2.69
C LEU A 112 -3.72 5.45 1.75
N ALA A 113 -2.59 4.91 1.31
CA ALA A 113 -1.69 5.57 0.38
C ALA A 113 -2.32 5.82 -1.01
N GLU A 114 -3.10 4.85 -1.51
CA GLU A 114 -3.83 4.98 -2.77
C GLU A 114 -4.94 6.06 -2.67
N MET A 115 -5.60 6.16 -1.50
CA MET A 115 -6.56 7.22 -1.23
C MET A 115 -5.89 8.60 -1.15
N ASP A 116 -4.85 8.73 -0.32
CA ASP A 116 -4.05 9.94 -0.11
C ASP A 116 -2.64 9.62 0.45
N HIS A 117 -1.66 9.53 -0.45
CA HIS A 117 -0.25 9.29 -0.10
C HIS A 117 0.36 10.26 0.92
N SER A 118 -0.15 11.49 1.06
CA SER A 118 0.38 12.46 2.05
C SER A 118 0.24 11.95 3.48
N ILE A 119 -0.86 11.22 3.76
CA ILE A 119 -1.14 10.60 5.06
C ILE A 119 0.00 9.66 5.48
N VAL A 120 0.46 8.84 4.53
CA VAL A 120 1.51 7.86 4.77
C VAL A 120 2.88 8.54 4.84
N GLN A 121 3.15 9.52 3.98
CA GLN A 121 4.41 10.27 4.02
C GLN A 121 4.60 11.05 5.32
N GLU A 122 3.57 11.72 5.81
CA GLU A 122 3.59 12.41 7.11
C GLU A 122 3.89 11.42 8.25
N ALA A 123 3.28 10.23 8.21
CA ALA A 123 3.48 9.22 9.23
C ALA A 123 4.89 8.62 9.23
N PHE A 124 5.48 8.37 8.05
CA PHE A 124 6.81 7.78 7.90
C PHE A 124 7.95 8.81 7.92
N GLY A 125 7.68 10.11 7.74
CA GLY A 125 8.70 11.17 7.74
C GLY A 125 9.10 11.72 9.11
N GLN A 126 8.45 11.31 10.18
CA GLN A 126 8.76 11.78 11.54
C GLN A 126 9.79 10.87 12.22
N GLY A 127 10.41 11.34 13.32
CA GLY A 127 10.97 10.52 14.41
C GLY A 127 11.80 9.26 14.09
N GLY A 128 12.71 9.29 13.11
CA GLY A 128 13.62 8.16 12.80
C GLY A 128 13.05 7.09 11.86
N TRP A 129 11.72 7.07 11.71
CA TRP A 129 10.92 6.04 11.03
C TRP A 129 11.33 5.62 9.62
N PRO A 130 11.95 6.47 8.77
CA PRO A 130 12.44 6.00 7.48
C PRO A 130 13.45 4.84 7.61
N ILE A 131 14.24 4.82 8.68
CA ILE A 131 15.28 3.81 8.90
C ILE A 131 14.67 2.47 9.33
N GLU A 132 13.74 2.48 10.29
CA GLU A 132 13.03 1.26 10.72
C GLU A 132 12.18 0.69 9.58
N PHE A 133 11.52 1.55 8.82
CA PHE A 133 10.75 1.14 7.64
C PHE A 133 11.66 0.49 6.60
N ARG A 134 12.81 1.10 6.28
CA ARG A 134 13.80 0.52 5.37
C ARG A 134 14.26 -0.88 5.83
N ALA A 135 14.57 -1.03 7.12
CA ALA A 135 15.00 -2.31 7.69
C ALA A 135 13.90 -3.39 7.62
N ALA A 136 12.66 -3.01 7.96
CA ALA A 136 11.51 -3.89 7.88
C ALA A 136 11.24 -4.35 6.43
N VAL A 137 11.27 -3.42 5.47
CA VAL A 137 11.08 -3.71 4.04
C VAL A 137 12.14 -4.69 3.55
N ALA A 138 13.43 -4.39 3.79
CA ALA A 138 14.52 -5.23 3.34
C ALA A 138 14.44 -6.67 3.92
N ARG A 139 14.10 -6.79 5.21
CA ARG A 139 13.92 -8.07 5.87
C ARG A 139 12.76 -8.86 5.26
N LEU A 140 11.62 -8.21 5.08
CA LEU A 140 10.42 -8.83 4.50
C LEU A 140 10.64 -9.32 3.09
N LEU A 141 11.21 -8.48 2.23
CA LEU A 141 11.52 -8.88 0.85
C LEU A 141 12.48 -10.07 0.84
N SER A 142 13.50 -10.08 1.72
CA SER A 142 14.44 -11.21 1.80
C SER A 142 13.79 -12.52 2.26
N GLN A 143 12.75 -12.45 3.09
CA GLN A 143 12.08 -13.63 3.68
C GLN A 143 10.93 -14.16 2.83
N HIS A 144 10.18 -13.26 2.19
CA HIS A 144 8.87 -13.55 1.60
C HIS A 144 8.80 -13.28 0.11
N ALA A 145 9.76 -12.56 -0.49
CA ALA A 145 9.82 -12.49 -1.94
C ALA A 145 10.08 -13.92 -2.48
N PRO A 146 9.22 -14.45 -3.35
CA PRO A 146 9.39 -15.78 -3.93
C PRO A 146 10.72 -15.83 -4.67
N ASN A 147 11.61 -16.69 -4.19
CA ASN A 147 12.79 -17.12 -4.94
C ASN A 147 12.38 -18.29 -5.84
N ASP A 148 13.02 -18.44 -7.00
CA ASP A 148 12.76 -19.54 -7.97
C ASP A 148 13.06 -20.96 -7.45
N LYS A 149 13.19 -21.16 -6.14
CA LYS A 149 13.27 -22.50 -5.55
C LYS A 149 11.92 -23.18 -5.71
N GLU A 150 11.84 -24.09 -6.69
CA GLU A 150 10.74 -25.03 -6.89
C GLU A 150 10.25 -25.56 -5.53
N ALA A 151 8.97 -25.38 -5.24
CA ALA A 151 8.37 -25.86 -3.99
C ALA A 151 8.58 -27.39 -3.87
N PRO A 152 9.08 -27.90 -2.73
CA PRO A 152 9.22 -29.34 -2.54
C PRO A 152 7.84 -29.99 -2.59
N ARG A 153 7.68 -31.02 -3.43
CA ARG A 153 6.46 -31.83 -3.52
C ARG A 153 6.16 -32.46 -2.15
N LYS A 154 5.21 -31.90 -1.39
CA LYS A 154 4.70 -32.49 -0.15
C LYS A 154 3.17 -32.57 -0.14
N THR A 155 2.67 -33.50 0.67
CA THR A 155 1.37 -34.20 0.64
C THR A 155 0.12 -33.31 0.71
N THR A 156 -0.94 -33.79 0.05
CA THR A 156 -2.17 -33.10 -0.40
C THR A 156 -3.00 -32.32 0.63
N LEU A 157 -2.87 -32.60 1.93
CA LEU A 157 -3.60 -31.89 2.99
C LEU A 157 -2.82 -30.69 3.59
N ARG A 158 -1.48 -30.67 3.47
CA ARG A 158 -0.68 -29.47 3.83
C ARG A 158 -0.67 -28.43 2.72
N LEU A 159 -0.91 -28.86 1.48
CA LEU A 159 -0.92 -28.00 0.30
C LEU A 159 -1.97 -26.88 0.37
N SER A 160 -3.12 -27.04 1.03
CA SER A 160 -4.16 -26.00 1.06
C SER A 160 -3.81 -24.86 2.01
N SER A 161 -3.33 -25.15 3.22
CA SER A 161 -2.84 -24.14 4.17
C SER A 161 -1.56 -23.48 3.64
N GLU A 162 -0.61 -24.27 3.13
CA GLU A 162 0.64 -23.75 2.57
C GLU A 162 0.40 -22.86 1.35
N LYS A 163 -0.56 -23.21 0.46
CA LYS A 163 -0.94 -22.34 -0.67
C LYS A 163 -1.61 -21.04 -0.22
N LEU A 164 -2.46 -21.10 0.80
CA LEU A 164 -3.11 -19.91 1.35
C LEU A 164 -2.08 -18.98 2.01
N GLU A 165 -1.15 -19.56 2.76
CA GLU A 165 -0.03 -18.85 3.38
C GLU A 165 0.91 -18.24 2.34
N GLN A 166 1.20 -18.95 1.25
CA GLN A 166 2.00 -18.45 0.14
C GLN A 166 1.29 -17.32 -0.62
N SER A 167 -0.02 -17.43 -0.85
CA SER A 167 -0.83 -16.38 -1.48
C SER A 167 -0.93 -15.12 -0.61
N LEU A 168 -1.08 -15.29 0.70
CA LEU A 168 -1.08 -14.17 1.65
C LEU A 168 0.29 -13.49 1.71
N SER A 169 1.37 -14.28 1.71
CA SER A 169 2.75 -13.79 1.64
C SER A 169 3.01 -12.99 0.38
N GLU A 170 2.62 -13.52 -0.78
CA GLU A 170 2.75 -12.81 -2.04
C GLU A 170 1.96 -11.50 -2.04
N THR A 171 0.71 -11.52 -1.55
CA THR A 171 -0.13 -10.31 -1.45
C THR A 171 0.51 -9.26 -0.55
N MET A 172 1.03 -9.67 0.61
CA MET A 172 1.72 -8.77 1.53
C MET A 172 2.98 -8.16 0.91
N VAL A 173 3.76 -8.94 0.15
CA VAL A 173 4.95 -8.42 -0.56
C VAL A 173 4.54 -7.43 -1.64
N LEU A 174 3.49 -7.71 -2.40
CA LEU A 174 2.95 -6.77 -3.39
C LEU A 174 2.51 -5.46 -2.73
N ASP A 175 1.78 -5.55 -1.62
CA ASP A 175 1.31 -4.38 -0.88
C ASP A 175 2.48 -3.54 -0.34
N LEU A 176 3.51 -4.21 0.18
CA LEU A 176 4.73 -3.56 0.67
C LEU A 176 5.47 -2.83 -0.45
N ILE A 177 5.63 -3.45 -1.62
CA ILE A 177 6.31 -2.83 -2.77
C ILE A 177 5.56 -1.55 -3.18
N VAL A 178 4.23 -1.63 -3.34
CA VAL A 178 3.41 -0.46 -3.69
C VAL A 178 3.50 0.62 -2.61
N LEU A 179 3.46 0.24 -1.33
CA LEU A 179 3.59 1.15 -0.20
C LEU A 179 4.92 1.90 -0.22
N VAL A 180 6.05 1.22 -0.47
CA VAL A 180 7.37 1.86 -0.62
C VAL A 180 7.30 2.95 -1.69
N GLY A 181 6.68 2.67 -2.83
CA GLY A 181 6.49 3.64 -3.90
C GLY A 181 5.74 4.90 -3.45
N PHE A 182 4.65 4.75 -2.69
CA PHE A 182 3.90 5.89 -2.17
C PHE A 182 4.63 6.67 -1.06
N VAL A 183 5.43 6.00 -0.23
CA VAL A 183 6.22 6.68 0.80
C VAL A 183 7.24 7.61 0.15
N VAL A 184 7.87 7.20 -0.97
CA VAL A 184 8.94 7.99 -1.59
C VAL A 184 8.46 8.95 -2.69
N VAL A 185 7.30 8.71 -3.31
CA VAL A 185 6.90 9.46 -4.52
C VAL A 185 6.85 10.97 -4.28
N ASN A 186 7.54 11.73 -5.13
CA ASN A 186 7.63 13.19 -5.07
C ASN A 186 8.14 13.76 -3.73
N ASN A 187 8.82 12.97 -2.91
CA ASN A 187 9.32 13.38 -1.61
C ASN A 187 10.83 13.12 -1.50
N PRO A 188 11.69 14.12 -1.82
CA PRO A 188 13.14 13.96 -1.83
C PRO A 188 13.73 13.54 -0.48
N GLN A 189 13.17 14.03 0.63
CA GLN A 189 13.66 13.70 1.97
C GLN A 189 13.42 12.22 2.31
N LEU A 190 12.23 11.71 2.02
CA LEU A 190 11.92 10.30 2.21
C LEU A 190 12.64 9.40 1.20
N GLN A 191 12.84 9.87 -0.03
CA GLN A 191 13.66 9.19 -1.02
C GLN A 191 15.08 9.01 -0.52
N GLU A 192 15.73 10.08 -0.06
CA GLU A 192 17.08 10.03 0.49
C GLU A 192 17.15 9.05 1.67
N ALA A 193 16.28 9.20 2.66
CA ALA A 193 16.30 8.37 3.87
C ALA A 193 16.05 6.86 3.60
N ILE A 194 15.18 6.54 2.65
CA ILE A 194 14.90 5.14 2.27
C ILE A 194 15.99 4.58 1.34
N CYS A 195 16.55 5.41 0.44
CA CYS A 195 17.61 5.03 -0.50
C CYS A 195 18.99 4.92 0.17
N GLU A 196 19.24 5.63 1.28
CA GLU A 196 20.44 5.45 2.09
C GLU A 196 20.56 3.97 2.51
N GLY A 197 21.77 3.41 2.56
CA GLY A 197 21.99 2.04 3.05
C GLY A 197 21.65 0.88 2.08
N TRP A 198 21.30 1.16 0.81
CA TRP A 198 21.38 0.25 -0.35
C TRP A 198 20.58 -1.07 -0.36
N SER A 199 19.83 -1.44 0.69
CA SER A 199 19.17 -2.76 0.73
C SER A 199 17.88 -2.83 -0.09
N VAL A 200 16.98 -1.85 0.05
CA VAL A 200 15.63 -1.94 -0.56
C VAL A 200 15.67 -1.88 -2.08
N VAL A 201 16.34 -0.86 -2.65
CA VAL A 201 16.41 -0.68 -4.12
C VAL A 201 17.11 -1.86 -4.78
N LYS A 202 18.24 -2.32 -4.21
CA LYS A 202 18.95 -3.49 -4.73
C LYS A 202 18.06 -4.73 -4.68
N THR A 203 17.39 -5.00 -3.55
CA THR A 203 16.49 -6.14 -3.44
C THR A 203 15.38 -6.10 -4.49
N LEU A 204 14.77 -4.94 -4.73
CA LEU A 204 13.73 -4.77 -5.76
C LEU A 204 14.26 -5.02 -7.17
N CYS A 205 15.47 -4.53 -7.48
CA CYS A 205 16.10 -4.75 -8.79
C CYS A 205 16.51 -6.21 -9.02
N THR A 206 16.85 -6.94 -7.95
CA THR A 206 17.28 -8.34 -8.03
C THR A 206 16.14 -9.37 -7.91
N LEU A 207 14.88 -8.92 -7.91
CA LEU A 207 13.74 -9.84 -7.93
C LEU A 207 13.77 -10.72 -9.20
N PRO A 208 13.31 -11.99 -9.13
CA PRO A 208 13.33 -12.88 -10.29
C PRO A 208 12.57 -12.32 -11.50
N ALA A 209 12.99 -12.68 -12.70
CA ALA A 209 12.44 -12.13 -13.95
C ALA A 209 10.90 -12.29 -14.09
N ASN A 210 10.32 -13.31 -13.46
CA ASN A 210 8.86 -13.50 -13.43
C ASN A 210 8.08 -12.33 -12.79
N TRP A 211 8.75 -11.49 -12.00
CA TRP A 211 8.19 -10.25 -11.44
C TRP A 211 7.97 -9.16 -12.48
N LEU A 212 8.73 -9.17 -13.57
CA LEU A 212 8.58 -8.23 -14.68
C LEU A 212 7.51 -8.70 -15.67
N VAL A 213 7.31 -10.01 -15.79
CA VAL A 213 6.40 -10.62 -16.78
C VAL A 213 4.97 -10.75 -16.23
N SER A 214 4.81 -11.10 -14.95
CA SER A 214 3.47 -11.24 -14.34
C SER A 214 2.79 -9.88 -14.24
N GLN A 215 1.56 -9.78 -14.77
CA GLN A 215 0.77 -8.54 -14.75
C GLN A 215 0.56 -8.00 -13.33
N THR A 216 0.35 -8.87 -12.34
CA THR A 216 0.14 -8.45 -10.95
C THR A 216 1.44 -7.92 -10.34
N ARG A 217 2.56 -8.64 -10.53
CA ARG A 217 3.85 -8.29 -9.95
C ARG A 217 4.45 -7.04 -10.60
N SER A 218 4.36 -6.93 -11.92
CA SER A 218 4.90 -5.79 -12.66
C SER A 218 4.13 -4.51 -12.35
N ARG A 219 2.81 -4.58 -12.13
CA ARG A 219 1.99 -3.45 -11.69
C ARG A 219 2.30 -2.97 -10.27
N ALA A 220 2.92 -3.79 -9.43
CA ALA A 220 3.46 -3.36 -8.14
C ALA A 220 4.89 -2.81 -8.27
N LEU A 221 5.75 -3.57 -8.95
CA LEU A 221 7.19 -3.30 -9.03
C LEU A 221 7.54 -2.10 -9.91
N LEU A 222 7.04 -2.03 -11.15
CA LEU A 222 7.47 -1.03 -12.12
C LEU A 222 7.13 0.41 -11.71
N PRO A 223 5.90 0.73 -11.23
CA PRO A 223 5.62 2.07 -10.72
C PRO A 223 6.49 2.45 -9.52
N THR A 224 6.82 1.48 -8.66
CA THR A 224 7.65 1.70 -7.47
C THR A 224 9.08 2.03 -7.85
N LEU A 225 9.67 1.29 -8.79
CA LEU A 225 10.99 1.60 -9.36
C LEU A 225 10.99 2.99 -10.02
N CYS A 226 9.91 3.36 -10.73
CA CYS A 226 9.76 4.70 -11.29
C CYS A 226 9.77 5.80 -10.22
N ALA A 227 9.07 5.58 -9.10
CA ALA A 227 9.03 6.54 -8.00
C ALA A 227 10.41 6.69 -7.32
N LEU A 228 11.17 5.60 -7.21
CA LEU A 228 12.54 5.60 -6.68
C LEU A 228 13.54 6.26 -7.64
N ALA A 229 13.38 6.06 -8.94
CA ALA A 229 14.24 6.62 -9.98
C ALA A 229 14.14 8.15 -10.12
N GLU A 230 13.19 8.81 -9.47
CA GLU A 230 13.17 10.28 -9.37
C GLU A 230 14.33 10.83 -8.52
N TYR A 231 15.00 9.98 -7.73
CA TYR A 231 16.22 10.33 -6.99
C TYR A 231 17.48 9.85 -7.75
N PRO A 232 18.46 10.73 -8.06
CA PRO A 232 19.58 10.39 -8.95
C PRO A 232 20.40 9.17 -8.56
N ALA A 233 20.69 8.97 -7.26
CA ALA A 233 21.45 7.81 -6.82
C ALA A 233 20.69 6.49 -7.03
N CYS A 234 19.37 6.53 -6.84
CA CYS A 234 18.49 5.38 -7.06
C CYS A 234 18.28 5.13 -8.56
N ALA A 235 18.21 6.18 -9.39
CA ALA A 235 18.21 6.04 -10.85
C ALA A 235 19.48 5.34 -11.37
N ALA A 236 20.65 5.73 -10.87
CA ALA A 236 21.92 5.11 -11.25
C ALA A 236 21.96 3.62 -10.89
N ALA A 237 21.54 3.27 -9.67
CA ALA A 237 21.46 1.88 -9.22
C ALA A 237 20.49 1.04 -10.04
N ILE A 238 19.29 1.60 -10.33
CA ILE A 238 18.30 0.90 -11.17
C ILE A 238 18.84 0.71 -12.58
N SER A 239 19.49 1.72 -13.18
CA SER A 239 20.04 1.64 -14.53
C SER A 239 21.17 0.62 -14.69
N ALA A 240 21.84 0.25 -13.59
CA ALA A 240 22.86 -0.79 -13.60
C ALA A 240 22.27 -2.21 -13.68
N GLU A 241 21.02 -2.40 -13.26
CA GLU A 241 20.37 -3.72 -13.15
C GLU A 241 19.21 -3.89 -14.14
N LEU A 242 18.54 -2.80 -14.52
CA LEU A 242 17.30 -2.79 -15.32
C LEU A 242 17.32 -1.68 -16.37
N SER A 243 16.60 -1.90 -17.46
CA SER A 243 16.46 -0.87 -18.50
C SER A 243 15.57 0.28 -18.03
N MET A 244 16.13 1.50 -18.02
CA MET A 244 15.36 2.72 -17.77
C MET A 244 14.29 2.98 -18.84
N THR A 245 14.52 2.54 -20.08
CA THR A 245 13.53 2.70 -21.17
C THR A 245 12.28 1.87 -20.91
N MET A 246 12.42 0.67 -20.33
CA MET A 246 11.29 -0.17 -19.96
C MET A 246 10.39 0.54 -18.93
N LEU A 247 10.99 1.23 -17.96
CA LEU A 247 10.25 2.00 -16.96
C LEU A 247 9.48 3.17 -17.59
N GLU A 248 10.11 3.87 -18.54
CA GLU A 248 9.48 4.97 -19.27
C GLU A 248 8.34 4.47 -20.18
N GLU A 249 8.56 3.39 -20.92
CA GLU A 249 7.53 2.74 -21.75
C GLU A 249 6.34 2.30 -20.89
N PHE A 250 6.59 1.67 -19.75
CA PHE A 250 5.53 1.29 -18.82
C PHE A 250 4.74 2.49 -18.32
N LEU A 251 5.39 3.58 -17.90
CA LEU A 251 4.70 4.80 -17.46
C LEU A 251 3.82 5.44 -18.55
N ASN A 252 4.15 5.22 -19.81
CA ASN A 252 3.41 5.73 -20.96
C ASN A 252 2.36 4.75 -21.48
N SER A 253 2.37 3.50 -21.03
CA SER A 253 1.41 2.50 -21.50
C SER A 253 -0.02 2.82 -21.05
N PRO A 254 -1.05 2.51 -21.86
CA PRO A 254 -2.45 2.70 -21.48
C PRO A 254 -2.84 1.96 -20.19
N GLU A 255 -2.28 0.77 -19.99
CA GLU A 255 -2.60 -0.13 -18.88
C GLU A 255 -2.11 0.42 -17.53
N SER A 256 -1.05 1.24 -17.55
CA SER A 256 -0.48 1.83 -16.34
C SER A 256 -1.19 3.10 -15.89
N GLN A 257 -1.98 3.75 -16.76
CA GLN A 257 -2.67 5.01 -16.44
C GLN A 257 -3.72 4.87 -15.34
N ASN A 258 -4.23 3.65 -15.15
CA ASN A 258 -5.18 3.32 -14.10
C ASN A 258 -4.51 3.12 -12.74
N LEU A 259 -3.17 3.00 -12.68
CA LEU A 259 -2.45 2.81 -11.44
C LEU A 259 -2.27 4.15 -10.72
N LYS A 260 -2.70 4.18 -9.45
CA LYS A 260 -2.69 5.42 -8.68
C LYS A 260 -1.29 6.00 -8.50
N LEU A 261 -0.29 5.15 -8.25
CA LEU A 261 1.10 5.59 -8.10
C LEU A 261 1.62 6.25 -9.39
N VAL A 262 1.28 5.71 -10.57
CA VAL A 262 1.65 6.29 -11.87
C VAL A 262 1.04 7.68 -12.05
N GLN A 263 -0.24 7.85 -11.69
CA GLN A 263 -0.90 9.16 -11.72
C GLN A 263 -0.18 10.18 -10.82
N VAL A 264 0.22 9.78 -9.61
CA VAL A 264 0.93 10.67 -8.66
C VAL A 264 2.33 11.04 -9.18
N ILE A 265 3.07 10.09 -9.76
CA ILE A 265 4.37 10.37 -10.40
C ILE A 265 4.20 11.41 -11.52
N LYS A 266 3.24 11.21 -12.42
CA LYS A 266 3.00 12.14 -13.54
C LYS A 266 2.63 13.54 -13.08
N VAL A 267 1.75 13.66 -12.07
CA VAL A 267 1.41 14.97 -11.47
C VAL A 267 2.65 15.66 -10.88
N GLY A 268 3.52 14.91 -10.21
CA GLY A 268 4.78 15.42 -9.68
C GLY A 268 5.72 15.93 -10.78
N ARG A 269 5.89 15.14 -11.85
CA ARG A 269 6.69 15.53 -13.02
C ARG A 269 6.14 16.80 -13.68
N ALA A 270 4.83 16.90 -13.88
CA ALA A 270 4.20 18.09 -14.46
C ALA A 270 4.48 19.35 -13.63
N LYS A 271 4.39 19.26 -12.30
CA LYS A 271 4.72 20.39 -11.39
C LYS A 271 6.19 20.81 -11.45
N LYS A 272 7.13 19.87 -11.65
CA LYS A 272 8.55 20.17 -11.83
C LYS A 272 8.82 20.90 -13.16
N HIS A 273 8.15 20.49 -14.24
CA HIS A 273 8.33 21.08 -15.57
C HIS A 273 7.65 22.45 -15.73
N GLY A 274 6.54 22.71 -15.02
CA GLY A 274 5.87 24.02 -15.01
C GLY A 274 6.54 25.08 -14.13
N LYS A 275 7.64 24.75 -13.44
CA LYS A 275 8.44 25.69 -12.62
C LYS A 275 9.72 26.17 -13.35
N LYS A 276 9.85 25.90 -14.65
CA LYS A 276 10.95 26.41 -15.49
C LYS A 276 10.49 27.59 -16.33
#